data_AF-A0A5C7MM39-F1
#
_entry.id   AF-A0A5C7MM39-F1
#
_cell.length_a   1.000
_cell.length_b   1.000
_cell.length_c   1.000
_cell.angle_alpha   90.00
_cell.angle_beta   90.00
_cell.angle_gamma   90.00
#
_symmetry.space_group_name_H-M   'P 1'
#
loop_
_entity.id
_entity.type
_entity.pdbx_description
1 polymer ?
#
loop_
_entity_poly.entity_id
_entity_poly.type
_entity_poly.pdbx_seq_one_letter_code
_entity_poly.pdbx_strand_id
1 'polypeptide(L)'
;QPTLRHRLRLGVLAALDQRIAVRYTLPGMTPDDTADYINHPTKIAGRSDALFADDAITLIHNASRGHPRAVNNLALHALTAAFAAGHSIVGEKAARIAISETATD
;
A
#
# COMPACT_ATOMS: atom_id res chain seq x y z
N GLN A 1 -9.36 -10.03 3.44
CA GLN A 1 -9.38 -9.74 4.89
C GLN A 1 -9.66 -11.01 5.70
N PRO A 2 -8.66 -11.56 6.42
CA PRO A 2 -8.79 -12.84 7.13
C PRO A 2 -9.73 -12.79 8.35
N THR A 3 -9.74 -11.70 9.10
CA THR A 3 -10.60 -11.51 10.29
C THR A 3 -12.08 -11.47 9.94
N LEU A 4 -12.45 -10.77 8.85
CA LEU A 4 -13.82 -10.75 8.35
C LEU A 4 -14.29 -12.14 7.90
N ARG A 5 -13.42 -12.88 7.20
CA ARG A 5 -13.72 -14.26 6.76
C ARG A 5 -13.95 -15.19 7.94
N HIS A 6 -13.15 -15.06 9.00
CA HIS A 6 -13.34 -15.83 10.21
C HIS A 6 -14.66 -15.49 10.90
N ARG A 7 -14.99 -14.20 11.03
CA ARG A 7 -16.28 -13.74 11.58
C ARG A 7 -17.48 -14.27 10.81
N LEU A 8 -17.45 -14.23 9.48
CA LEU A 8 -18.55 -14.72 8.64
C LEU A 8 -18.82 -16.23 8.80
N ARG A 9 -17.82 -17.01 9.27
CA ARG A 9 -17.96 -18.44 9.54
C ARG A 9 -18.54 -18.75 10.92
N LEU A 10 -18.81 -17.74 11.76
CA LEU A 10 -19.47 -17.96 13.05
C LEU A 10 -20.91 -18.44 12.81
N GLY A 11 -21.37 -19.42 13.60
CA GLY A 11 -22.70 -20.02 13.43
C GLY A 11 -23.85 -19.01 13.46
N VAL A 12 -23.70 -17.92 14.23
CA VAL A 12 -24.68 -16.81 14.28
C VAL A 12 -24.87 -16.11 12.92
N LEU A 13 -23.90 -16.21 12.01
CA LEU A 13 -23.96 -15.64 10.65
C LEU A 13 -24.22 -16.69 9.56
N ALA A 14 -24.58 -17.93 9.90
CA ALA A 14 -24.76 -19.01 8.91
C ALA A 14 -25.75 -18.66 7.78
N ALA A 15 -26.87 -18.01 8.09
CA ALA A 15 -27.86 -17.59 7.08
C ALA A 15 -27.31 -16.52 6.11
N LEU A 16 -26.41 -15.66 6.59
CA LEU A 16 -25.71 -14.67 5.76
C LEU A 16 -24.64 -15.35 4.91
N ASP A 17 -23.86 -16.25 5.50
CA ASP A 17 -22.77 -16.96 4.84
C ASP A 17 -23.27 -17.80 3.64
N GLN A 18 -24.48 -18.38 3.75
CA GLN A 18 -25.17 -19.09 2.66
C GLN A 18 -25.58 -18.19 1.47
N ARG A 19 -25.75 -16.87 1.69
CA ARG A 19 -26.16 -15.93 0.64
C ARG A 19 -24.98 -15.29 -0.10
N ILE A 20 -23.74 -15.54 0.34
CA ILE A 20 -22.53 -15.03 -0.32
C ILE A 20 -22.15 -15.99 -1.45
N ALA A 21 -22.63 -15.70 -2.66
CA ALA A 21 -22.42 -16.55 -3.83
C ALA A 21 -20.98 -16.51 -4.37
N VAL A 22 -20.27 -15.37 -4.23
CA VAL A 22 -18.91 -15.19 -4.76
C VAL A 22 -17.96 -14.78 -3.65
N ARG A 23 -16.82 -15.47 -3.57
CA ARG A 23 -15.72 -15.13 -2.68
C ARG A 23 -14.45 -14.97 -3.51
N TYR A 24 -14.00 -13.74 -3.64
CA TYR A 24 -12.76 -13.43 -4.32
C TYR A 24 -11.72 -12.89 -3.32
N THR A 25 -10.46 -13.21 -3.55
CA THR A 25 -9.33 -12.59 -2.85
C THR A 25 -8.57 -11.78 -3.88
N LEU A 26 -8.56 -10.47 -3.70
CA LEU A 26 -7.69 -9.61 -4.50
C LEU A 26 -6.23 -9.94 -4.13
N PRO A 27 -5.41 -10.37 -5.10
CA PRO A 27 -3.98 -10.51 -4.88
C PRO A 27 -3.32 -9.14 -4.68
N GLY A 28 -2.06 -9.13 -4.26
CA GLY A 28 -1.23 -7.93 -4.33
C GLY A 28 -1.11 -7.46 -5.78
N MET A 29 -0.97 -6.16 -5.95
CA MET A 29 -0.64 -5.51 -7.23
C MET A 29 0.69 -6.05 -7.76
N THR A 30 0.89 -6.03 -9.07
CA THR A 30 2.22 -6.23 -9.67
C THR A 30 3.14 -5.03 -9.40
N PRO A 31 4.46 -5.13 -9.66
CA PRO A 31 5.35 -3.98 -9.56
C PRO A 31 4.88 -2.79 -10.41
N ASP A 32 4.46 -3.05 -11.65
CA ASP A 32 3.98 -2.03 -12.58
C ASP A 32 2.67 -1.40 -12.09
N ASP A 33 1.70 -2.23 -11.67
CA ASP A 33 0.46 -1.74 -11.05
C ASP A 33 0.74 -0.89 -9.81
N THR A 34 1.80 -1.22 -9.05
CA THR A 34 2.18 -0.48 -7.85
C THR A 34 2.76 0.89 -8.21
N ALA A 35 3.59 0.97 -9.25
CA ALA A 35 4.11 2.24 -9.75
C ALA A 35 2.97 3.14 -10.24
N ASP A 36 2.06 2.60 -11.04
CA ASP A 36 0.87 3.30 -11.53
C ASP A 36 -0.02 3.74 -10.37
N TYR A 37 -0.23 2.85 -9.40
CA TYR A 37 -1.01 3.14 -8.20
C TYR A 37 -0.41 4.30 -7.38
N ILE A 38 0.90 4.34 -7.18
CA ILE A 38 1.56 5.43 -6.42
C ILE A 38 1.49 6.75 -7.19
N ASN A 39 1.66 6.71 -8.52
CA ASN A 39 1.65 7.91 -9.36
C ASN A 39 0.24 8.47 -9.59
N HIS A 40 -0.80 7.67 -9.43
CA HIS A 40 -2.17 8.12 -9.68
C HIS A 40 -2.66 9.19 -8.66
N PRO A 41 -2.53 9.00 -7.33
CA PRO A 41 -2.88 10.02 -6.34
C PRO A 41 -2.06 11.31 -6.46
N THR A 42 -0.77 11.21 -6.79
CA THR A 42 0.10 12.39 -6.95
C THR A 42 -0.35 13.22 -8.15
N LYS A 43 -0.77 12.57 -9.23
CA LYS A 43 -1.40 13.21 -10.39
C LYS A 43 -2.71 13.90 -10.04
N ILE A 44 -3.58 13.26 -9.25
CA ILE A 44 -4.83 13.87 -8.77
C ILE A 44 -4.53 15.10 -7.89
N ALA A 45 -3.46 15.05 -7.09
CA ALA A 45 -3.00 16.18 -6.29
C ALA A 45 -2.37 17.33 -7.11
N GLY A 46 -2.41 17.25 -8.45
CA GLY A 46 -1.93 18.29 -9.35
C GLY A 46 -0.43 18.25 -9.65
N ARG A 47 0.26 17.16 -9.28
CA ARG A 47 1.69 16.97 -9.60
C ARG A 47 1.83 16.22 -10.91
N SER A 48 2.68 16.74 -11.80
CA SER A 48 3.02 16.09 -13.07
C SER A 48 4.45 15.55 -13.09
N ASP A 49 5.26 15.93 -12.10
CA ASP A 49 6.62 15.47 -11.86
C ASP A 49 6.66 14.24 -10.95
N ALA A 50 7.66 13.39 -11.15
CA ALA A 50 7.86 12.20 -10.35
C ALA A 50 8.28 12.57 -8.92
N LEU A 51 7.47 12.20 -7.94
CA LEU A 51 7.77 12.37 -6.51
C LEU A 51 8.54 11.19 -5.92
N PHE A 52 8.58 10.07 -6.63
CA PHE A 52 9.24 8.84 -6.19
C PHE A 52 10.24 8.41 -7.24
N ALA A 53 11.42 7.99 -6.79
CA ALA A 53 12.37 7.29 -7.63
C ALA A 53 11.99 5.80 -7.76
N ASP A 54 12.39 5.17 -8.86
CA ASP A 54 12.01 3.79 -9.19
C ASP A 54 12.49 2.76 -8.15
N ASP A 55 13.64 3.04 -7.52
CA ASP A 55 14.21 2.24 -6.43
C ASP A 55 13.32 2.30 -5.16
N ALA A 56 12.78 3.47 -4.84
CA ALA A 56 11.85 3.67 -3.73
C ALA A 56 10.52 2.95 -3.98
N ILE A 57 9.98 3.03 -5.21
CA ILE A 57 8.76 2.31 -5.61
C ILE A 57 8.97 0.80 -5.47
N THR A 58 10.11 0.29 -5.94
CA THR A 58 10.48 -1.12 -5.85
C THR A 58 10.56 -1.59 -4.39
N LEU A 59 11.19 -0.80 -3.51
CA LEU A 59 11.28 -1.10 -2.09
C LEU A 59 9.91 -1.11 -1.41
N ILE A 60 9.06 -0.12 -1.70
CA ILE A 60 7.69 -0.03 -1.18
C ILE A 60 6.86 -1.23 -1.65
N HIS A 61 6.95 -1.61 -2.92
CA HIS A 61 6.27 -2.79 -3.47
C HIS A 61 6.66 -4.06 -2.71
N ASN A 62 7.97 -4.30 -2.56
CA ASN A 62 8.49 -5.50 -1.90
C ASN A 62 8.07 -5.57 -0.43
N ALA A 63 8.19 -4.46 0.31
CA ALA A 63 7.82 -4.41 1.73
C ALA A 63 6.31 -4.56 1.95
N SER A 64 5.49 -3.95 1.10
CA SER A 64 4.02 -4.08 1.16
C SER A 64 3.49 -5.39 0.59
N ARG A 65 4.32 -6.15 -0.14
CA ARG A 65 3.91 -7.29 -0.99
C ARG A 65 2.80 -6.90 -1.99
N GLY A 66 2.84 -5.67 -2.49
CA GLY A 66 1.85 -5.11 -3.42
C GLY A 66 0.45 -4.90 -2.85
N HIS A 67 0.23 -4.99 -1.52
CA HIS A 67 -1.10 -4.75 -0.95
C HIS A 67 -1.43 -3.25 -0.97
N PRO A 68 -2.51 -2.79 -1.65
CA PRO A 68 -2.73 -1.35 -1.89
C PRO A 68 -2.72 -0.49 -0.63
N ARG A 69 -3.36 -0.95 0.45
CA ARG A 69 -3.37 -0.20 1.72
C ARG A 69 -1.97 -0.08 2.35
N ALA A 70 -1.16 -1.13 2.28
CA ALA A 70 0.20 -1.11 2.80
C ALA A 70 1.12 -0.26 1.91
N VAL A 71 0.98 -0.36 0.58
CA VAL A 71 1.65 0.53 -0.38
C VAL A 71 1.36 1.99 -0.05
N ASN A 72 0.08 2.34 0.09
CA ASN A 72 -0.33 3.72 0.36
C ASN A 72 0.24 4.27 1.68
N ASN A 73 0.21 3.44 2.74
CA ASN A 73 0.77 3.84 4.02
C ASN A 73 2.28 4.06 3.92
N LEU A 74 3.03 3.11 3.35
CA LEU A 74 4.48 3.23 3.18
C LEU A 74 4.84 4.45 2.31
N ALA A 75 4.11 4.68 1.22
CA ALA A 75 4.32 5.83 0.35
C ALA A 75 4.10 7.16 1.09
N LEU A 76 3.07 7.26 1.93
CA LEU A 76 2.80 8.44 2.75
C LEU A 76 3.89 8.70 3.80
N HIS A 77 4.34 7.64 4.49
CA HIS A 77 5.45 7.73 5.44
C HIS A 77 6.75 8.13 4.73
N ALA A 78 7.01 7.58 3.54
CA ALA A 78 8.20 7.90 2.76
C ALA A 78 8.18 9.35 2.26
N LEU A 79 7.02 9.88 1.85
CA LEU A 79 6.85 11.30 1.53
C LEU A 79 7.14 12.19 2.74
N THR A 80 6.60 11.83 3.91
CA THR A 80 6.85 12.54 5.17
C THR A 80 8.35 12.55 5.53
N ALA A 81 9.01 11.39 5.40
CA ALA A 81 10.44 11.26 5.67
C ALA A 81 11.30 12.07 4.70
N ALA A 82 10.97 12.06 3.40
CA ALA A 82 11.68 12.87 2.40
C ALA A 82 11.51 14.37 2.66
N PHE A 83 10.28 14.80 3.00
CA PHE A 83 9.99 16.19 3.36
C PHE A 83 10.77 16.64 4.60
N ALA A 84 10.78 15.82 5.66
CA ALA A 84 11.54 16.10 6.88
C ALA A 84 13.06 16.20 6.63
N ALA A 85 13.57 15.48 5.63
CA ALA A 85 14.97 15.54 5.20
C ALA A 85 15.28 16.67 4.19
N GLY A 86 14.27 17.45 3.78
CA GLY A 86 14.43 18.53 2.80
C GLY A 86 14.63 18.04 1.35
N HIS A 87 14.28 16.79 1.04
CA HIS A 87 14.38 16.23 -0.31
C HIS A 87 13.08 16.41 -1.09
N SER A 88 13.20 16.81 -2.36
CA SER A 88 12.06 16.95 -3.28
C SER A 88 11.55 15.62 -3.85
N ILE A 89 12.38 14.58 -3.83
CA ILE A 89 12.09 13.24 -4.36
C ILE A 89 12.27 12.21 -3.25
N VAL A 90 11.30 11.29 -3.15
CA VAL A 90 11.39 10.09 -2.32
C VAL A 90 12.31 9.09 -2.99
N GLY A 91 13.54 8.98 -2.47
CA GLY A 91 14.50 7.94 -2.86
C GLY A 91 14.57 6.78 -1.85
N GLU A 92 15.47 5.83 -2.11
CA GLU A 92 15.69 4.63 -1.27
C GLU A 92 15.75 4.92 0.24
N LYS A 93 16.48 5.95 0.67
CA LYS A 93 16.67 6.24 2.11
C LYS A 93 15.36 6.58 2.81
N ALA A 94 14.50 7.39 2.19
CA ALA A 94 13.20 7.75 2.76
C ALA A 94 12.24 6.56 2.79
N ALA A 95 12.27 5.71 1.75
CA ALA A 95 11.51 4.47 1.71
C ALA A 95 11.94 3.50 2.83
N ARG A 96 13.24 3.36 3.10
CA ARG A 96 13.74 2.51 4.19
C ARG A 96 13.31 2.99 5.57
N ILE A 97 13.33 4.32 5.81
CA ILE A 97 12.83 4.90 7.06
C ILE A 97 11.36 4.53 7.26
N ALA A 98 10.52 4.76 6.25
CA ALA A 98 9.11 4.40 6.28
C ALA A 98 8.89 2.91 6.60
N ILE A 99 9.64 2.01 5.97
CA ILE A 99 9.56 0.57 6.21
C ILE A 99 9.92 0.23 7.66
N SER A 100 10.97 0.85 8.22
CA SER A 100 11.38 0.58 9.61
C SER A 100 10.38 1.07 10.65
N GLU A 101 9.77 2.23 10.43
CA GLU A 101 8.74 2.78 11.34
C GLU A 101 7.48 1.91 11.33
N THR A 102 7.01 1.54 10.14
CA THR A 102 5.78 0.72 9.99
C THR A 102 5.96 -0.73 10.47
N ALA A 103 7.19 -1.21 10.60
CA ALA A 103 7.49 -2.54 11.18
C ALA A 103 7.50 -2.54 12.71
N THR A 104 7.50 -1.37 13.34
CA THR A 104 7.55 -1.22 14.80
C THR A 104 6.14 -1.14 15.43
N ASP A 105 5.12 -0.89 14.61
CA ASP A 105 3.68 -0.91 14.96
C ASP A 105 3.03 -2.29 14.75
#